data_AF-A0A137R151-F1
#
_entry.id   AF-A0A137R151-F1
#
_cell.length_a   1.000
_cell.length_b   1.000
_cell.length_c   1.000
_cell.angle_alpha   90.00
_cell.angle_beta   90.00
_cell.angle_gamma   90.00
#
_symmetry.space_group_name_H-M   'P 1'
#
loop_
_entity.id
_entity.type
_entity.pdbx_description
1 polymer ?
#
loop_
_entity_poly.entity_id
_entity_poly.type
_entity_poly.pdbx_seq_one_letter_code
_entity_poly.pdbx_strand_id
1 'polypeptide(L)'
;TVLPIPNLALPQHLFVLTSKDQHTEASLKLLEGIQADRMLPFQFEGVTEIIGVEMAPYHKSKTSTFSVLSLDKALLELLKKANEDELEILDEQLAEAERQEGESEISDALKARANYLTRIGDKDRAVEDQKLALEKTSGLRSWIDIVLTLVRIGFFFGDHDLINAYVTKAEALIEEGGDWGRRNCLKVYNGLHLLSI
;
A
#
# COMPACT_ATOMS: atom_id res chain seq x y z
N THR A 1 0.97 0.76 16.10
CA THR A 1 2.31 1.19 15.64
C THR A 1 2.21 1.36 14.16
N VAL A 2 2.75 2.46 13.62
CA VAL A 2 2.76 2.69 12.17
C VAL A 2 3.45 1.52 11.49
N LEU A 3 2.70 0.81 10.63
CA LEU A 3 3.22 -0.35 9.93
C LEU A 3 4.07 0.11 8.74
N PRO A 4 5.17 -0.58 8.40
CA PRO A 4 6.01 -0.22 7.27
C PRO A 4 5.40 -0.62 5.90
N ILE A 5 4.07 -0.54 5.75
CA ILE A 5 3.32 -0.93 4.55
C ILE A 5 2.56 0.29 3.97
N PRO A 6 2.51 0.47 2.65
CA PRO A 6 3.18 -0.35 1.63
C PRO A 6 4.72 -0.21 1.69
N ASN A 7 5.43 -1.16 1.07
CA ASN A 7 6.89 -1.15 1.04
C ASN A 7 7.42 -0.10 0.04
N LEU A 8 7.82 1.08 0.54
CA LEU A 8 8.32 2.19 -0.27
C LEU A 8 9.64 1.89 -1.03
N ALA A 9 10.33 0.79 -0.72
CA ALA A 9 11.50 0.38 -1.52
C ALA A 9 11.12 -0.09 -2.92
N LEU A 10 9.91 -0.63 -3.11
CA LEU A 10 9.43 -1.14 -4.39
C LEU A 10 9.35 -0.05 -5.47
N PRO A 11 8.66 1.10 -5.26
CA PRO A 11 8.62 2.16 -6.26
C PRO A 11 10.00 2.75 -6.54
N GLN A 12 10.91 2.76 -5.56
CA GLN A 12 12.30 3.16 -5.78
C GLN A 12 13.03 2.18 -6.71
N HIS A 13 12.88 0.87 -6.51
CA HIS A 13 13.46 -0.13 -7.41
C HIS A 13 12.85 -0.03 -8.81
N LEU A 14 11.53 0.18 -8.91
CA LEU A 14 10.87 0.45 -10.19
C LEU A 14 11.49 1.66 -10.89
N PHE A 15 11.60 2.79 -10.19
CA PHE A 15 12.17 4.03 -10.73
C PHE A 15 13.60 3.83 -11.25
N VAL A 16 14.43 3.07 -10.51
CA VAL A 16 15.80 2.72 -10.91
C VAL A 16 15.81 1.89 -12.19
N LEU A 17 14.88 0.96 -12.37
CA LEU A 17 14.77 0.15 -13.57
C LEU A 17 14.31 0.96 -14.79
N THR A 18 13.46 1.98 -14.61
CA THR A 18 13.07 2.90 -15.69
C THR A 18 14.15 3.90 -16.10
N SER A 19 15.09 4.23 -15.21
CA SER A 19 16.03 5.34 -15.41
C SER A 19 17.39 4.95 -16.01
N LYS A 20 17.80 3.68 -15.94
CA LYS A 20 19.11 3.21 -16.42
C LYS A 20 19.06 1.80 -17.00
N ASP A 21 20.02 1.50 -17.88
CA ASP A 21 20.23 0.16 -18.44
C ASP A 21 20.56 -0.86 -17.34
N GLN A 22 19.60 -1.76 -17.08
CA GLN A 22 19.76 -3.07 -16.44
C GLN A 22 20.51 -3.10 -15.09
N HIS A 23 19.80 -2.74 -14.02
CA HIS A 23 20.21 -3.07 -12.66
C HIS A 23 19.65 -4.44 -12.23
N THR A 24 20.39 -5.52 -12.46
CA THR A 24 20.02 -6.89 -12.04
C THR A 24 19.67 -6.99 -10.56
N GLU A 25 20.37 -6.25 -9.69
CA GLU A 25 20.07 -6.19 -8.25
C GLU A 25 18.71 -5.54 -7.95
N ALA A 26 18.36 -4.46 -8.66
CA ALA A 26 17.07 -3.78 -8.45
C ALA A 26 15.91 -4.66 -8.94
N SER A 27 16.10 -5.39 -10.04
CA SER A 27 15.12 -6.37 -10.54
C SER A 27 14.88 -7.51 -9.55
N LEU A 28 15.95 -8.06 -8.96
CA LEU A 28 15.84 -9.12 -7.94
C LEU A 28 15.10 -8.63 -6.69
N LYS A 29 15.50 -7.47 -6.15
CA LYS A 29 14.85 -6.89 -4.97
C LYS A 29 13.39 -6.53 -5.20
N LEU A 30 13.05 -6.06 -6.41
CA LEU A 30 11.67 -5.80 -6.80
C LEU A 30 10.87 -7.11 -6.82
N LEU A 31 11.39 -8.18 -7.43
CA LEU A 31 10.72 -9.47 -7.48
C LEU A 31 10.55 -10.10 -6.10
N GLU A 32 11.60 -10.08 -5.27
CA GLU A 32 11.56 -10.56 -3.90
C GLU A 32 10.51 -9.83 -3.07
N GLY A 33 10.44 -8.51 -3.20
CA GLY A 33 9.46 -7.71 -2.47
C GLY A 33 8.03 -7.91 -2.97
N ILE A 34 7.81 -8.04 -4.29
CA ILE A 34 6.51 -8.41 -4.87
C ILE A 34 6.03 -9.75 -4.31
N GLN A 35 6.91 -10.75 -4.24
CA GLN A 35 6.59 -12.06 -3.68
C GLN A 35 6.32 -12.00 -2.17
N ALA A 36 7.14 -11.25 -1.42
CA ALA A 36 7.00 -11.10 0.03
C ALA A 36 5.68 -10.44 0.43
N ASP A 37 5.28 -9.40 -0.32
CA ASP A 37 4.06 -8.63 -0.06
C ASP A 37 2.83 -9.19 -0.80
N ARG A 38 3.01 -10.26 -1.59
CA ARG A 38 1.99 -10.87 -2.49
C ARG A 38 1.32 -9.85 -3.42
N MET A 39 2.08 -8.84 -3.85
CA MET A 39 1.56 -7.81 -4.74
C MET A 39 1.28 -8.38 -6.13
N LEU A 40 0.16 -8.02 -6.73
CA LEU A 40 -0.09 -8.38 -8.13
C LEU A 40 0.45 -7.29 -9.07
N PRO A 41 1.08 -7.66 -10.20
CA PRO A 41 1.62 -6.69 -11.16
C PRO A 41 0.61 -5.65 -11.65
N PHE A 42 -0.67 -6.04 -11.76
CA PHE A 42 -1.75 -5.16 -12.23
C PHE A 42 -2.13 -4.07 -11.23
N GLN A 43 -1.76 -4.25 -9.96
CA GLN A 43 -2.04 -3.30 -8.88
C GLN A 43 -0.90 -2.26 -8.74
N PHE A 44 0.23 -2.48 -9.43
CA PHE A 44 1.40 -1.60 -9.38
C PHE A 44 1.65 -0.97 -10.74
N GLU A 45 1.31 0.30 -10.88
CA GLU A 45 1.45 1.06 -12.12
C GLU A 45 2.92 1.09 -12.58
N GLY A 46 3.19 0.74 -13.84
CA GLY A 46 4.54 0.64 -14.42
C GLY A 46 5.24 -0.72 -14.27
N VAL A 47 4.77 -1.63 -13.40
CA VAL A 47 5.36 -2.98 -13.27
C VAL A 47 4.97 -3.88 -14.45
N THR A 48 3.74 -3.76 -14.97
CA THR A 48 3.28 -4.51 -16.14
C THR A 48 4.12 -4.25 -17.40
N GLU A 49 4.60 -3.02 -17.58
CA GLU A 49 5.47 -2.63 -18.69
C GLU A 49 6.87 -3.27 -18.60
N ILE A 50 7.39 -3.46 -17.38
CA ILE A 50 8.71 -4.04 -17.12
C ILE A 50 8.69 -5.58 -17.06
N ILE A 51 7.58 -6.17 -16.61
CA ILE A 51 7.46 -7.63 -16.47
C ILE A 51 7.08 -8.32 -17.81
N GLY A 52 6.82 -7.58 -18.89
CA GLY A 52 6.49 -8.21 -20.18
C GLY A 52 5.31 -9.18 -20.07
N VAL A 53 4.33 -8.87 -19.21
CA VAL A 53 3.12 -9.69 -19.06
C VAL A 53 2.22 -9.41 -20.26
N GLU A 54 2.31 -10.26 -21.28
CA GLU A 54 1.32 -10.27 -22.37
C GLU A 54 -0.03 -10.79 -21.85
N MET A 55 -0.79 -10.00 -21.09
CA MET A 55 -2.25 -10.19 -20.87
C MET A 55 -2.85 -8.96 -20.15
N ALA A 56 -3.32 -7.93 -20.88
CA ALA A 56 -4.54 -7.13 -20.61
C ALA A 56 -4.56 -5.77 -21.38
N PRO A 57 -5.73 -5.25 -21.81
CA PRO A 57 -5.87 -4.08 -22.66
C PRO A 57 -6.18 -2.78 -21.89
N TYR A 58 -5.50 -2.50 -20.78
CA TYR A 58 -5.69 -1.24 -20.03
C TYR A 58 -4.34 -0.56 -19.80
N HIS A 59 -4.28 0.71 -20.21
CA HIS A 59 -3.12 1.61 -20.24
C HIS A 59 -2.12 1.38 -21.38
N LYS A 60 -2.47 1.88 -22.57
CA LYS A 60 -1.51 2.27 -23.62
C LYS A 60 -0.73 3.51 -23.14
N SER A 61 0.30 3.33 -22.31
CA SER A 61 1.40 4.30 -22.25
C SER A 61 2.55 3.76 -23.11
N LYS A 62 3.04 4.62 -24.01
CA LYS A 62 4.07 4.28 -24.99
C LYS A 62 5.44 4.65 -24.40
N THR A 63 6.16 3.69 -23.83
CA THR A 63 7.63 3.84 -23.71
C THR A 63 8.34 2.49 -23.50
N SER A 64 9.07 2.07 -24.53
CA SER A 64 10.36 1.36 -24.49
C SER A 64 10.53 0.11 -23.61
N THR A 65 10.34 -1.06 -24.23
CA THR A 65 11.16 -2.29 -24.13
C THR A 65 12.10 -2.44 -22.91
N PHE A 66 11.60 -2.93 -21.78
CA PHE A 66 12.43 -3.48 -20.71
C PHE A 66 11.85 -4.80 -20.20
N SER A 67 11.88 -5.89 -20.98
CA SER A 67 11.53 -7.22 -20.48
C SER A 67 12.68 -7.81 -19.64
N VAL A 68 12.89 -7.29 -18.43
CA VAL A 68 13.95 -7.80 -17.53
C VAL A 68 13.41 -8.88 -16.58
N LEU A 69 12.08 -8.94 -16.39
CA LEU A 69 11.44 -9.84 -15.44
C LEU A 69 10.40 -10.69 -16.15
N SER A 70 10.59 -12.01 -16.22
CA SER A 70 9.54 -12.94 -16.62
C SER A 70 8.85 -13.46 -15.36
N LEU A 71 7.66 -12.94 -15.05
CA LEU A 71 6.86 -13.48 -13.96
C LEU A 71 6.06 -14.68 -14.47
N ASP A 72 6.28 -15.84 -13.86
CA ASP A 72 5.60 -17.07 -14.25
C ASP A 72 4.08 -16.92 -14.06
N LYS A 73 3.30 -17.32 -15.06
CA LYS A 73 1.82 -17.35 -14.98
C LYS A 73 1.35 -18.23 -13.83
N ALA A 74 2.08 -19.31 -13.53
CA ALA A 74 1.76 -20.17 -12.38
C ALA A 74 1.95 -19.44 -11.04
N LEU A 75 3.00 -18.60 -10.93
CA LEU A 75 3.22 -17.78 -9.74
C LEU A 75 2.12 -16.71 -9.58
N LEU A 76 1.69 -16.09 -10.68
CA LEU A 76 0.60 -15.11 -10.66
C LEU A 76 -0.72 -15.70 -10.18
N GLU A 77 -1.11 -16.86 -10.70
CA GLU A 77 -2.32 -17.56 -10.26
C GLU A 77 -2.22 -17.99 -8.78
N LEU A 78 -1.04 -18.44 -8.34
CA LEU A 78 -0.80 -18.78 -6.95
C LEU A 78 -0.95 -17.57 -6.02
N LEU A 79 -0.36 -16.43 -6.38
CA LEU A 79 -0.47 -15.19 -5.59
C LEU A 79 -1.90 -14.67 -5.57
N LYS A 80 -2.58 -14.69 -6.71
CA LYS A 80 -3.99 -14.27 -6.80
C LYS A 80 -4.87 -15.13 -5.91
N LYS A 81 -4.72 -16.45 -5.98
CA LYS A 81 -5.46 -17.37 -5.12
C LYS A 81 -5.16 -17.15 -3.64
N ALA A 82 -3.89 -17.00 -3.27
CA ALA A 82 -3.50 -16.72 -1.89
C ALA A 82 -4.05 -15.37 -1.37
N ASN A 83 -4.27 -14.40 -2.26
CA ASN A 83 -4.90 -13.13 -1.92
C ASN A 83 -6.40 -13.27 -1.76
N GLU A 84 -7.07 -14.01 -2.64
CA GLU A 84 -8.50 -14.32 -2.52
C GLU A 84 -8.80 -15.11 -1.25
N ASP A 85 -8.06 -16.19 -0.98
CA ASP A 85 -8.23 -17.04 0.20
C ASP A 85 -8.07 -16.23 1.50
N GLU A 86 -7.09 -15.31 1.57
CA GLU A 86 -6.90 -14.51 2.78
C GLU A 86 -7.91 -13.37 2.94
N LEU A 87 -8.33 -12.75 1.83
CA LEU A 87 -9.40 -11.76 1.88
C LEU A 87 -10.71 -12.41 2.34
N GLU A 88 -11.01 -13.63 1.90
CA GLU A 88 -12.16 -14.40 2.37
C GLU A 88 -12.09 -14.63 3.89
N ILE A 89 -10.96 -15.07 4.42
CA ILE A 89 -10.76 -15.25 5.87
C ILE A 89 -10.97 -13.93 6.63
N LEU A 90 -10.46 -12.81 6.11
CA LEU A 90 -10.60 -11.50 6.75
C LEU A 90 -12.04 -10.98 6.70
N ASP A 91 -12.75 -11.23 5.60
CA ASP A 91 -14.17 -10.88 5.45
C ASP A 91 -15.05 -11.75 6.35
N GLU A 92 -14.74 -13.03 6.51
CA GLU A 92 -15.41 -13.92 7.48
C GLU A 92 -15.20 -13.44 8.93
N GLN A 93 -13.97 -13.05 9.28
CA GLN A 93 -13.66 -12.49 10.60
C GLN A 93 -14.41 -11.19 10.86
N LEU A 94 -14.51 -10.32 9.85
CA LEU A 94 -15.28 -9.09 9.95
C LEU A 94 -16.77 -9.38 10.15
N ALA A 95 -17.34 -10.30 9.36
CA ALA A 95 -18.76 -10.69 9.47
C ALA A 95 -19.07 -11.35 10.83
N GLU A 96 -18.14 -12.11 11.39
CA GLU A 96 -18.27 -12.67 12.74
C GLU A 96 -18.25 -11.57 13.80
N ALA A 97 -17.30 -10.63 13.71
CA ALA A 97 -17.20 -9.51 14.64
C ALA A 97 -18.47 -8.62 14.60
N GLU A 98 -19.01 -8.37 13.41
CA GLU A 98 -20.27 -7.66 13.22
C GLU A 98 -21.46 -8.40 13.86
N ARG A 99 -21.52 -9.73 13.72
CA ARG A 99 -22.59 -10.54 14.33
C ARG A 99 -22.53 -10.55 15.85
N GLN A 100 -21.32 -10.50 16.42
CA GLN A 100 -21.13 -10.47 17.86
C GLN A 100 -21.29 -9.06 18.45
N GLU A 101 -21.52 -8.04 17.61
CA GLU A 101 -21.67 -6.62 17.99
C GLU A 101 -20.50 -6.09 18.83
N GLY A 102 -19.31 -6.63 18.62
CA GLY A 102 -18.09 -6.22 19.30
C GLY A 102 -17.44 -5.02 18.62
N GLU A 103 -17.65 -3.80 19.12
CA GLU A 103 -17.08 -2.58 18.50
C GLU A 103 -15.55 -2.63 18.39
N SER A 104 -14.87 -3.21 19.37
CA SER A 104 -13.40 -3.35 19.36
C SER A 104 -12.95 -4.36 18.31
N GLU A 105 -13.65 -5.48 18.23
CA GLU A 105 -13.42 -6.59 17.32
C GLU A 105 -13.67 -6.15 15.87
N ILE A 106 -14.75 -5.41 15.62
CA ILE A 106 -15.06 -4.82 14.31
C ILE A 106 -13.95 -3.87 13.89
N SER A 107 -13.52 -2.97 14.78
CA SER A 107 -12.43 -2.03 14.51
C SER A 107 -11.12 -2.76 14.15
N ASP A 108 -10.76 -3.81 14.88
CA ASP A 108 -9.54 -4.57 14.63
C ASP A 108 -9.62 -5.42 13.37
N ALA A 109 -10.77 -6.02 13.05
CA ALA A 109 -11.01 -6.74 11.80
C ALA A 109 -10.93 -5.80 10.59
N LEU A 110 -11.56 -4.62 10.66
CA LEU A 110 -11.47 -3.59 9.61
C LEU A 110 -10.03 -3.14 9.38
N LYS A 111 -9.27 -2.89 10.45
CA LYS A 111 -7.85 -2.54 10.35
C LYS A 111 -7.03 -3.67 9.74
N ALA A 112 -7.30 -4.92 10.10
CA ALA A 112 -6.60 -6.08 9.54
C ALA A 112 -6.82 -6.18 8.03
N ARG A 113 -8.08 -6.07 7.57
CA ARG A 113 -8.42 -6.06 6.14
C ARG A 113 -7.80 -4.89 5.40
N ALA A 114 -7.92 -3.68 5.94
CA ALA A 114 -7.35 -2.47 5.35
C ALA A 114 -5.82 -2.57 5.21
N ASN A 115 -5.13 -3.08 6.24
CA ASN A 115 -3.68 -3.29 6.22
C ASN A 115 -3.28 -4.38 5.22
N TYR A 116 -4.08 -5.44 5.07
CA TYR A 116 -3.83 -6.46 4.06
C TYR A 116 -3.91 -5.89 2.64
N LEU A 117 -4.96 -5.14 2.32
CA LEU A 117 -5.11 -4.46 1.03
C LEU A 117 -3.97 -3.46 0.77
N THR A 118 -3.56 -2.75 1.82
CA THR A 118 -2.40 -1.85 1.77
C THR A 118 -1.10 -2.60 1.44
N ARG A 119 -0.93 -3.80 2.01
CA ARG A 119 0.26 -4.64 1.76
C ARG A 119 0.31 -5.17 0.34
N ILE A 120 -0.81 -5.64 -0.21
CA ILE A 120 -0.84 -6.17 -1.60
C ILE A 120 -0.79 -5.05 -2.66
N GLY A 121 -0.92 -3.77 -2.25
CA GLY A 121 -0.85 -2.63 -3.15
C GLY A 121 -2.15 -2.38 -3.92
N ASP A 122 -3.30 -2.79 -3.41
CA ASP A 122 -4.60 -2.46 -4.03
C ASP A 122 -5.02 -1.04 -3.62
N LYS A 123 -4.63 -0.03 -4.42
CA LYS A 123 -4.76 1.39 -4.05
C LYS A 123 -6.18 1.78 -3.63
N ASP A 124 -7.16 1.59 -4.52
CA ASP A 124 -8.50 2.14 -4.35
C ASP A 124 -9.20 1.47 -3.16
N ARG A 125 -9.17 0.13 -3.11
CA ARG A 125 -9.76 -0.63 -2.00
C ARG A 125 -9.05 -0.37 -0.68
N ALA A 126 -7.72 -0.25 -0.67
CA ALA A 126 -6.99 0.07 0.55
C ALA A 126 -7.36 1.46 1.08
N VAL A 127 -7.47 2.47 0.22
CA VAL A 127 -7.85 3.83 0.65
C VAL A 127 -9.28 3.85 1.21
N GLU A 128 -10.22 3.16 0.58
CA GLU A 128 -11.59 3.04 1.06
C GLU A 128 -11.66 2.34 2.42
N ASP A 129 -11.01 1.18 2.57
CA ASP A 129 -11.01 0.43 3.82
C ASP A 129 -10.27 1.15 4.95
N GLN A 130 -9.18 1.86 4.65
CA GLN A 130 -8.49 2.69 5.66
C GLN A 130 -9.36 3.88 6.11
N LYS A 131 -10.15 4.48 5.21
CA LYS A 131 -11.14 5.51 5.59
C LYS A 131 -12.23 4.93 6.47
N LEU A 132 -12.77 3.76 6.12
CA LEU A 132 -13.77 3.08 6.92
C LEU A 132 -13.23 2.70 8.31
N ALA A 133 -12.01 2.17 8.37
CA ALA A 133 -11.33 1.88 9.63
C ALA A 133 -11.13 3.16 10.46
N LEU A 134 -10.78 4.29 9.84
CA LEU A 134 -10.62 5.58 10.54
C LEU A 134 -11.92 6.05 11.21
N GLU A 135 -13.07 5.82 10.56
CA GLU A 135 -14.39 6.18 11.09
C GLU A 135 -14.85 5.27 12.22
N LYS A 136 -14.55 3.98 12.13
CA LYS A 136 -15.03 2.94 13.07
C LYS A 136 -14.10 2.71 14.25
N THR A 137 -12.81 2.97 14.09
CA THR A 137 -11.85 2.86 15.19
C THR A 137 -11.96 4.04 16.12
N SER A 138 -11.89 3.79 17.43
CA SER A 138 -11.76 4.84 18.44
C SER A 138 -10.30 4.98 18.90
N GLY A 139 -9.94 6.20 19.32
CA GLY A 139 -8.65 6.49 19.95
C GLY A 139 -7.69 7.23 19.03
N LEU A 140 -7.21 8.37 19.52
CA LEU A 140 -6.31 9.28 18.81
C LEU A 140 -5.06 8.59 18.27
N ARG A 141 -4.46 7.68 19.04
CA ARG A 141 -3.29 6.91 18.62
C ARG A 141 -3.55 6.10 17.35
N SER A 142 -4.71 5.44 17.29
CA SER A 142 -5.11 4.60 16.16
C SER A 142 -5.44 5.46 14.94
N TRP A 143 -6.11 6.60 15.15
CA TRP A 143 -6.37 7.57 14.10
C TRP A 143 -5.09 8.10 13.45
N ILE A 144 -4.09 8.49 14.26
CA ILE A 144 -2.80 8.94 13.73
C ILE A 144 -2.11 7.82 12.95
N ASP A 145 -2.15 6.57 13.44
CA ASP A 145 -1.56 5.43 12.73
C ASP A 145 -2.21 5.22 11.36
N ILE A 146 -3.54 5.23 11.28
CA ILE A 146 -4.29 5.05 10.02
C ILE A 146 -4.03 6.21 9.05
N VAL A 147 -4.04 7.45 9.53
CA VAL A 147 -3.78 8.63 8.70
C VAL A 147 -2.34 8.62 8.15
N LEU A 148 -1.35 8.23 8.97
CA LEU A 148 0.02 8.08 8.50
C LEU A 148 0.16 6.94 7.47
N THR A 149 -0.63 5.87 7.58
CA THR A 149 -0.70 4.82 6.55
C THR A 149 -1.28 5.35 5.24
N LEU A 150 -2.33 6.18 5.28
CA LEU A 150 -2.90 6.82 4.09
C LEU A 150 -1.89 7.74 3.38
N VAL A 151 -1.12 8.52 4.14
CA VAL A 151 0.00 9.32 3.59
C VAL A 151 1.03 8.41 2.90
N ARG A 152 1.37 7.28 3.52
CA ARG A 152 2.33 6.31 2.98
C ARG A 152 1.84 5.64 1.70
N ILE A 153 0.54 5.32 1.60
CA ILE A 153 -0.09 4.86 0.36
C ILE A 153 0.07 5.92 -0.73
N GLY A 154 -0.17 7.19 -0.41
CA GLY A 154 0.02 8.30 -1.34
C GLY A 154 1.45 8.36 -1.89
N PHE A 155 2.46 8.23 -1.04
CA PHE A 155 3.86 8.17 -1.49
C PHE A 155 4.15 6.96 -2.38
N PHE A 156 3.58 5.81 -2.07
CA PHE A 156 3.82 4.59 -2.84
C PHE A 156 3.31 4.69 -4.28
N PHE A 157 2.15 5.33 -4.48
CA PHE A 157 1.53 5.53 -5.80
C PHE A 157 1.83 6.89 -6.44
N GLY A 158 2.60 7.76 -5.80
CA GLY A 158 2.86 9.12 -6.29
C GLY A 158 1.60 10.02 -6.31
N ASP A 159 0.63 9.77 -5.43
CA ASP A 159 -0.62 10.53 -5.35
C ASP A 159 -0.46 11.74 -4.42
N HIS A 160 -0.11 12.89 -5.01
CA HIS A 160 0.12 14.12 -4.27
C HIS A 160 -1.13 14.70 -3.61
N ASP A 161 -2.31 14.48 -4.18
CA ASP A 161 -3.57 14.96 -3.61
C ASP A 161 -3.89 14.19 -2.33
N LEU A 162 -3.70 12.87 -2.35
CA LEU A 162 -3.84 12.01 -1.18
C LEU A 162 -2.83 12.39 -0.08
N ILE A 163 -1.57 12.63 -0.45
CA ILE A 163 -0.52 13.04 0.51
C ILE A 163 -0.92 14.36 1.19
N ASN A 164 -1.27 15.39 0.42
CA ASN A 164 -1.62 16.72 0.94
C ASN A 164 -2.80 16.66 1.92
N ALA A 165 -3.87 15.95 1.54
CA ALA A 165 -5.06 15.83 2.35
C ALA A 165 -4.77 15.17 3.70
N TYR A 166 -4.00 14.08 3.71
CA TYR A 166 -3.77 13.29 4.92
C TYR A 166 -2.57 13.77 5.75
N VAL A 167 -1.60 14.47 5.18
CA VAL A 167 -0.56 15.18 5.95
C VAL A 167 -1.20 16.26 6.81
N THR A 168 -2.06 17.09 6.23
CA THR A 168 -2.78 18.15 6.98
C THR A 168 -3.63 17.55 8.09
N LYS A 169 -4.30 16.42 7.83
CA LYS A 169 -5.07 15.70 8.85
C LYS A 169 -4.18 15.11 9.95
N ALA A 170 -3.00 14.59 9.59
CA ALA A 170 -2.04 14.04 10.55
C ALA A 170 -1.50 15.12 11.48
N GLU A 171 -1.24 16.32 10.96
CA GLU A 171 -0.80 17.49 11.73
C GLU A 171 -1.83 17.85 12.81
N ALA A 172 -3.09 18.03 12.43
CA ALA A 172 -4.17 18.33 13.36
C ALA A 172 -4.30 17.28 14.49
N LEU A 173 -4.30 15.99 14.15
CA LEU A 173 -4.39 14.92 15.14
C LEU A 173 -3.15 14.85 16.06
N ILE A 174 -1.98 15.21 15.56
CA ILE A 174 -0.75 15.24 16.35
C ILE A 174 -0.71 16.41 17.34
N GLU A 175 -1.28 17.56 16.96
CA GLU A 175 -1.46 18.71 17.83
C GLU A 175 -2.42 18.40 18.98
N GLU A 176 -3.49 17.64 18.71
CA GLU A 176 -4.45 17.19 19.73
C GLU A 176 -3.82 16.27 20.78
N GLY A 177 -2.80 15.48 20.45
CA GLY A 177 -2.20 14.56 21.43
C GLY A 177 -1.31 13.43 20.92
N GLY A 178 -0.53 13.63 19.85
CA GLY A 178 0.40 12.61 19.35
C GLY A 178 1.57 12.32 20.30
N ASP A 179 2.07 11.09 20.37
CA ASP A 179 3.34 10.81 21.04
C ASP A 179 4.54 11.22 20.19
N TRP A 180 5.71 11.33 20.83
CA TRP A 180 6.95 11.77 20.21
C TRP A 180 7.34 10.97 18.95
N GLY A 181 7.10 9.65 18.94
CA GLY A 181 7.41 8.80 17.80
C GLY A 181 6.59 9.15 16.56
N ARG A 182 5.28 9.37 16.72
CA ARG A 182 4.38 9.78 15.62
C ARG A 182 4.69 11.18 15.11
N ARG A 183 5.07 12.11 16.01
CA ARG A 183 5.53 13.45 15.62
C ARG A 183 6.75 13.39 14.71
N ASN A 184 7.71 12.52 15.03
CA ASN A 184 8.91 12.37 14.20
C ASN A 184 8.59 11.72 12.85
N CYS A 185 7.70 10.72 12.84
CA CYS A 185 7.25 10.10 11.59
C CYS A 185 6.60 11.14 10.66
N LEU A 186 5.70 11.98 11.19
CA LEU A 186 5.09 13.07 10.43
C LEU A 186 6.14 14.04 9.88
N LYS A 187 7.14 14.45 10.69
CA LYS A 187 8.22 15.33 10.21
C LYS A 187 9.00 14.72 9.03
N VAL A 188 9.27 13.42 9.07
CA VAL A 188 9.92 12.72 7.96
C VAL A 188 9.04 12.72 6.72
N TYR A 189 7.74 12.45 6.87
CA TYR A 189 6.78 12.50 5.76
C TYR A 189 6.63 13.90 5.18
N ASN A 190 6.55 14.94 6.00
CA ASN A 190 6.54 16.33 5.54
C ASN A 190 7.81 16.67 4.79
N GLY A 191 8.98 16.28 5.32
CA GLY A 191 10.26 16.48 4.64
C GLY A 191 10.29 15.79 3.27
N LEU A 192 9.80 14.55 3.18
CA LEU A 192 9.73 13.82 1.92
C LEU A 192 8.74 14.47 0.94
N HIS A 193 7.57 14.89 1.42
CA HIS A 193 6.58 15.56 0.59
C HIS A 193 7.14 16.85 -0.02
N LEU A 194 7.80 17.67 0.78
CA LEU A 194 8.44 18.92 0.35
C LEU A 194 9.59 18.71 -0.65
N LEU A 195 10.22 17.54 -0.65
CA LEU A 195 11.26 17.17 -1.62
C LEU A 195 10.68 16.59 -2.92
N SER A 196 9.45 16.07 -2.87
CA SER A 196 8.79 15.39 -3.99
C SER A 196 7.96 16.31 -4.90
N ILE A 197 7.73 17.55 -4.49
CA ILE A 197 6.95 18.58 -5.20
C ILE A 197 7.84 19.52 -6.02
#